data_AF-A0A8T3LY82-F1
#
_entry.id   AF-A0A8T3LY82-F1
#
_cell.length_a   1.000
_cell.length_b   1.000
_cell.length_c   1.000
_cell.angle_alpha   90.00
_cell.angle_beta   90.00
_cell.angle_gamma   90.00
#
_symmetry.space_group_name_H-M   'P 1'
#
loop_
_entity.id
_entity.type
_entity.pdbx_description
1 polymer ?
#
loop_
_entity_poly.entity_id
_entity_poly.type
_entity_poly.pdbx_seq_one_letter_code
_entity_poly.pdbx_strand_id
1 'polypeptide(L)' 'MGFVTPTEVQARAIPPLRRGEDLIGQAQTGTGKTAAFGIP' A
#
# COMPACT_ATOMS: atom_id res chain seq x y z
N MET A 1 13.87 -11.91 -0.82
CA MET A 1 13.72 -10.50 -1.22
C MET A 1 12.29 -10.25 -1.67
N GLY A 2 11.40 -10.05 -0.71
CA GLY A 2 9.99 -9.75 -0.95
C GLY A 2 9.35 -9.48 0.39
N PHE A 3 8.51 -8.46 0.49
CA PHE A 3 7.75 -8.17 1.70
C PHE A 3 6.80 -9.34 1.95
N VAL A 4 7.22 -10.29 2.79
CA VAL A 4 6.47 -11.55 3.04
C VAL A 4 5.14 -11.27 3.73
N THR A 5 5.07 -10.16 4.47
CA THR A 5 3.85 -9.67 5.11
C THR A 5 3.67 -8.20 4.78
N PRO A 6 2.56 -7.78 4.15
CA PRO A 6 2.29 -6.38 3.89
C PRO A 6 2.10 -5.63 5.22
N THR A 7 2.58 -4.38 5.28
CA THR A 7 2.23 -3.48 6.39
C THR A 7 0.73 -3.20 6.39
N GLU A 8 0.18 -2.75 7.51
CA GLU A 8 -1.27 -2.46 7.60
C GLU A 8 -1.75 -1.50 6.50
N VAL A 9 -0.95 -0.48 6.18
CA VAL A 9 -1.28 0.46 5.09
C VAL A 9 -1.22 -0.19 3.71
N GLN A 10 -0.28 -1.11 3.48
CA GLN A 10 -0.19 -1.88 2.23
C GLN A 10 -1.38 -2.84 2.10
N ALA A 11 -1.73 -3.56 3.16
CA ALA A 11 -2.85 -4.51 3.16
C ALA A 11 -4.19 -3.81 2.83
N ARG A 12 -4.36 -2.57 3.29
CA ARG A 12 -5.55 -1.75 2.99
C ARG A 12 -5.50 -1.11 1.60
N ALA A 13 -4.32 -0.72 1.11
CA ALA A 13 -4.18 -0.01 -0.16
C ALA A 13 -4.11 -0.94 -1.39
N ILE A 14 -3.53 -2.13 -1.27
CA ILE A 14 -3.33 -3.04 -2.41
C ILE A 14 -4.66 -3.45 -3.08
N PRO A 15 -5.72 -3.90 -2.36
CA PRO A 15 -6.96 -4.33 -3.01
C PRO A 15 -7.64 -3.27 -3.89
N PRO A 16 -7.87 -2.01 -3.45
CA PRO A 16 -8.44 -0.97 -4.30
C PRO A 16 -7.52 -0.55 -5.45
N LEU A 17 -6.20 -0.48 -5.24
CA LEU A 17 -5.24 -0.19 -6.32
C LEU A 17 -5.31 -1.25 -7.43
N ARG A 18 -5.39 -2.54 -7.08
CA ARG A 18 -5.56 -3.63 -8.06
C ARG A 18 -6.89 -3.60 -8.81
N ARG A 19 -7.90 -2.87 -8.31
CA ARG A 19 -9.18 -2.65 -8.98
C ARG A 19 -9.19 -1.38 -9.83
N GLY A 20 -8.08 -0.62 -9.86
CA GLY A 20 -7.98 0.66 -10.58
C GLY A 20 -8.81 1.76 -9.90
N GLU A 21 -9.12 1.62 -8.63
CA GLU A 21 -9.84 2.63 -7.85
C GLU A 21 -8.87 3.72 -7.39
N ASP A 22 -9.33 4.97 -7.42
CA ASP A 22 -8.59 6.08 -6.82
C ASP A 22 -8.56 5.93 -5.30
N LEU A 23 -7.38 6.12 -4.71
CA LEU A 23 -7.16 5.97 -3.27
C LEU A 23 -6.36 7.13 -2.70
N ILE A 24 -6.87 7.74 -1.63
CA ILE A 24 -6.13 8.68 -0.78
C ILE A 24 -5.73 7.96 0.51
N GLY A 25 -4.43 7.77 0.71
CA GLY A 25 -3.87 7.12 1.90
C GLY A 25 -3.20 8.11 2.84
N GLN A 26 -3.67 8.19 4.09
CA GLN A 26 -2.95 8.85 5.18
C GLN A 26 -2.36 7.82 6.15
N ALA A 27 -1.07 7.97 6.46
CA ALA A 27 -0.41 7.23 7.54
C ALA A 27 0.82 8.02 8.01
N GLN A 28 1.38 7.69 9.17
CA GLN A 28 2.64 8.29 9.65
C GLN A 28 3.83 7.98 8.74
N THR A 29 4.87 8.81 8.73
CA THR A 29 6.12 8.55 7.99
C THR A 29 6.76 7.22 8.44
N GLY A 30 7.45 6.53 7.52
CA GLY A 30 8.09 5.24 7.83
C GLY A 30 7.19 3.99 7.81
N THR A 31 5.89 4.12 7.49
CA THR A 31 4.91 3.00 7.51
C THR A 31 4.84 2.17 6.22
N GLY A 32 5.71 2.45 5.24
CA GLY A 32 5.74 1.70 3.97
C GLY A 32 4.72 2.14 2.91
N LYS A 33 4.11 3.34 3.07
CA LYS A 33 3.22 3.95 2.06
C LYS A 33 3.80 3.97 0.65
N THR A 34 5.08 4.34 0.48
CA THR A 34 5.72 4.39 -0.84
C THR A 34 5.70 3.04 -1.54
N ALA A 35 5.96 1.95 -0.82
CA ALA A 35 5.85 0.60 -1.35
C ALA A 35 4.39 0.14 -1.50
N ALA A 36 3.42 0.78 -0.86
CA ALA A 36 1.99 0.51 -1.07
C ALA A 36 1.50 1.08 -2.41
N PHE A 37 1.93 2.30 -2.76
CA PHE A 37 1.55 2.98 -4.01
C PHE A 37 2.45 2.64 -5.20
N GLY A 38 3.64 2.06 -4.97
CA GLY A 38 4.59 1.66 -6.01
C GLY A 38 4.37 0.26 -6.58
N ILE A 39 3.34 -0.47 -6.12
CA ILE A 39 2.96 -1.78 -6.68
C ILE A 39 1.95 -1.53 -7.81
N PRO A 40 2.28 -1.85 -9.07
CA PRO A 40 1.31 -1.86 -10.16
C PRO A 40 0.27 -2.98 -10.01
#